data_AF-A0A9P4LBT6-F1
#
_entry.id   AF-A0A9P4LBT6-F1
#
_cell.length_a   1.000
_cell.length_b   1.000
_cell.length_c   1.000
_cell.angle_alpha   90.00
_cell.angle_beta   90.00
_cell.angle_gamma   90.00
#
_symmetry.space_group_name_H-M   'P 1'
#
loop_
_entity.id
_entity.type
_entity.pdbx_description
1 polymer ?
#
loop_
_entity_poly.entity_id
_entity_poly.type
_entity_poly.pdbx_seq_one_letter_code
_entity_poly.pdbx_strand_id
1 'polypeptide(L)'
;MSQPRSKFSQQIKDQKELEIIELDESAFVDAKGFEETMGRPIFTRALIEQAANDVEQAREGVSRTANQLSDASLVLGAGARVGQISLPVSYMYWVNTFTLAEGGNTVAPHRPYYIGSNNEKTIFSATPTFKPNDPDHPLRKHVASMPDPPELKLIEGYEAALLASPFWAGVRQRLDNLQVRIENIVCMALGTPFRYDDMGNYAETVSDRRCTQHLLACAISKYLSQRYYASSAPSPSSQTPIPIVAHDPSYNFNALSILSRLSPPITIVSDPHQYLSITPSTLIIAIGIPVFVPIYEIAADICFPSGPAALLCYEIWEHPWHKQGKTMGLDQWTPRVGKMLELYAAEWLGSEAVDADPEVAGENAIHAWAQNLFWYARKE
;
A
#
# COMPACT_ATOMS: atom_id res chain seq x y z
N MET A 1 -9.76 -26.69 -1.21
CA MET A 1 -8.65 -27.16 -2.07
C MET A 1 -8.10 -25.94 -2.77
N SER A 2 -6.82 -25.63 -2.64
CA SER A 2 -6.19 -24.57 -3.42
C SER A 2 -6.18 -24.97 -4.90
N GLN A 3 -6.52 -24.06 -5.81
CA GLN A 3 -6.24 -24.30 -7.22
C GLN A 3 -4.72 -24.52 -7.41
N PRO A 4 -4.30 -25.45 -8.29
CA PRO A 4 -2.88 -25.63 -8.56
C PRO A 4 -2.30 -24.33 -9.13
N ARG A 5 -1.18 -23.87 -8.57
CA ARG A 5 -0.40 -22.75 -9.12
C ARG A 5 -0.12 -23.01 -10.60
N SER A 6 -0.08 -21.96 -11.42
CA SER A 6 0.38 -22.12 -12.79
C SER A 6 1.78 -22.75 -12.80
N LYS A 7 2.08 -23.57 -13.83
CA LYS A 7 3.40 -24.22 -13.94
C LYS A 7 4.54 -23.20 -13.86
N PHE A 8 4.32 -21.99 -14.36
CA PHE A 8 5.27 -20.88 -14.30
C PHE A 8 5.47 -20.35 -12.87
N SER A 9 4.39 -20.10 -12.12
CA SER A 9 4.47 -19.69 -10.71
C SER A 9 5.11 -20.76 -9.83
N GLN A 10 4.88 -22.05 -10.12
CA GLN A 10 5.55 -23.14 -9.43
C GLN A 10 7.05 -23.18 -9.78
N GLN A 11 7.41 -23.09 -11.06
CA GLN A 11 8.81 -23.05 -11.52
C GLN A 11 9.60 -21.88 -10.91
N ILE A 12 8.99 -20.69 -10.81
CA ILE A 12 9.58 -19.53 -10.13
C ILE A 12 9.82 -19.79 -8.63
N LYS A 13 8.88 -20.49 -7.97
CA LYS A 13 9.03 -20.90 -6.57
C LYS A 13 10.17 -21.90 -6.42
N ASP A 14 10.17 -22.95 -7.24
CA ASP A 14 11.19 -24.02 -7.22
C ASP A 14 12.59 -23.46 -7.49
N GLN A 15 12.74 -22.55 -8.46
CA GLN A 15 14.01 -21.89 -8.74
C GLN A 15 14.53 -21.08 -7.54
N LYS A 16 13.67 -20.29 -6.90
CA LYS A 16 14.10 -19.49 -5.74
C LYS A 16 14.30 -20.33 -4.48
N GLU A 17 13.58 -21.44 -4.31
CA GLU A 17 13.89 -22.42 -3.25
C GLU A 17 15.28 -23.05 -3.43
N LEU A 18 15.80 -23.15 -4.66
CA LEU A 18 17.19 -23.55 -4.92
C LEU A 18 18.19 -22.40 -4.64
N GLU A 19 17.91 -21.18 -5.09
CA GLU A 19 18.77 -19.99 -4.83
C GLU A 19 18.90 -19.66 -3.32
N ILE A 20 17.92 -20.08 -2.51
CA ILE A 20 17.85 -19.88 -1.07
C ILE A 20 18.89 -20.71 -0.27
N ILE A 21 19.40 -21.81 -0.82
CA ILE A 21 20.17 -22.81 -0.06
C ILE A 21 21.60 -22.31 0.30
N GLU A 22 22.06 -21.20 -0.27
CA GLU A 22 23.42 -20.65 -0.06
C GLU A 22 23.49 -19.44 0.90
N LEU A 23 22.41 -19.12 1.62
CA LEU A 23 22.37 -17.96 2.54
C LEU A 23 23.05 -18.23 3.90
N ASP A 24 23.91 -17.31 4.31
CA ASP A 24 24.61 -17.31 5.61
C ASP A 24 23.62 -17.18 6.79
N GLU A 25 23.84 -17.91 7.90
CA GLU A 25 22.97 -17.83 9.09
C GLU A 25 22.88 -16.41 9.68
N SER A 26 23.92 -15.59 9.51
CA SER A 26 23.95 -14.19 9.94
C SER A 26 22.99 -13.28 9.17
N ALA A 27 22.43 -13.74 8.04
CA ALA A 27 21.42 -13.00 7.29
C ALA A 27 20.01 -13.03 7.94
N PHE A 28 19.80 -13.90 8.94
CA PHE A 28 18.50 -14.13 9.58
C PHE A 28 18.41 -13.51 10.98
N VAL A 29 17.24 -12.98 11.31
CA VAL A 29 16.89 -12.51 12.66
C VAL A 29 15.85 -13.46 13.26
N ASP A 30 16.01 -13.81 14.54
CA ASP A 30 14.99 -14.54 15.32
C ASP A 30 13.84 -13.59 15.72
N ALA A 31 12.99 -13.27 14.75
CA ALA A 31 11.83 -12.42 14.95
C ALA A 31 10.84 -13.03 15.96
N LYS A 32 10.75 -14.36 16.06
CA LYS A 32 9.90 -15.02 17.05
C LYS A 32 10.41 -14.82 18.47
N GLY A 33 11.69 -15.09 18.74
CA GLY A 33 12.29 -14.85 20.06
C GLY A 33 12.22 -13.38 20.48
N PHE A 34 12.38 -12.46 19.51
CA PHE A 34 12.12 -11.04 19.71
C PHE A 34 10.63 -10.74 20.04
N GLU A 35 9.67 -11.24 19.25
CA GLU A 35 8.22 -11.04 19.49
C GLU A 35 7.80 -11.56 20.88
N GLU A 36 8.31 -12.72 21.27
CA GLU A 36 8.05 -13.34 22.58
C GLU A 36 8.66 -12.52 23.73
N THR A 37 9.85 -11.94 23.54
CA THR A 37 10.49 -11.04 24.51
C THR A 37 9.71 -9.72 24.67
N MET A 38 9.16 -9.19 23.58
CA MET A 38 8.35 -7.98 23.60
C MET A 38 6.98 -8.17 24.26
N GLY A 39 6.33 -9.32 24.04
CA GLY A 39 5.01 -9.64 24.58
C GLY A 39 3.86 -8.75 24.08
N ARG A 40 4.08 -7.93 23.04
CA ARG A 40 3.11 -6.94 22.51
C ARG A 40 3.29 -6.66 21.01
N PRO A 41 2.31 -6.04 20.34
CA PRO A 41 2.47 -5.41 19.03
C PRO A 41 3.61 -4.39 18.98
N ILE A 42 4.32 -4.32 17.86
CA ILE A 42 5.41 -3.36 17.62
C ILE A 42 4.79 -2.04 17.16
N PHE A 43 4.04 -2.07 16.07
CA PHE A 43 3.40 -0.93 15.41
C PHE A 43 1.98 -0.69 15.94
N THR A 44 1.85 -0.50 17.24
CA THR A 44 0.55 -0.16 17.86
C THR A 44 -0.06 1.09 17.22
N ARG A 45 -1.39 1.16 17.11
CA ARG A 45 -2.10 2.36 16.65
C ARG A 45 -1.64 3.63 17.38
N ALA A 46 -1.48 3.57 18.71
CA ALA A 46 -1.03 4.69 19.53
C ALA A 46 0.39 5.19 19.15
N LEU A 47 1.31 4.29 18.79
CA LEU A 47 2.64 4.67 18.30
C LEU A 47 2.56 5.39 16.94
N ILE A 48 1.64 4.97 16.07
CA ILE A 48 1.43 5.58 14.75
C ILE A 48 0.72 6.92 14.87
N GLU A 49 -0.19 7.08 15.83
CA GLU A 49 -0.82 8.35 16.19
C GLU A 49 0.24 9.33 16.76
N GLN A 50 1.15 8.84 17.61
CA GLN A 50 2.29 9.63 18.07
C GLN A 50 3.20 10.05 16.90
N ALA A 51 3.56 9.12 16.01
CA ALA A 51 4.38 9.40 14.83
C ALA A 51 3.72 10.43 13.90
N ALA A 52 2.39 10.40 13.74
CA ALA A 52 1.66 11.44 13.03
C ALA A 52 1.81 12.80 13.70
N ASN A 53 1.60 12.89 15.02
CA ASN A 53 1.75 14.13 15.79
C ASN A 53 3.17 14.69 15.74
N ASP A 54 4.19 13.83 15.81
CA ASP A 54 5.60 14.23 15.73
C ASP A 54 5.94 14.81 14.34
N VAL A 55 5.36 14.25 13.27
CA VAL A 55 5.50 14.77 11.90
C VAL A 55 4.79 16.13 11.73
N GLU A 56 3.62 16.32 12.34
CA GLU A 56 2.95 17.64 12.35
C GLU A 56 3.81 18.70 13.05
N GLN A 57 4.31 18.40 14.26
CA GLN A 57 5.17 19.31 15.01
C GLN A 57 6.48 19.63 14.27
N ALA A 58 7.06 18.64 13.58
CA ALA A 58 8.23 18.86 12.73
C ALA A 58 7.91 19.82 11.56
N ARG A 59 6.75 19.70 10.92
CA ARG A 59 6.30 20.63 9.86
C ARG A 59 6.05 22.06 10.37
N GLU A 60 5.57 22.22 11.60
CA GLU A 60 5.40 23.54 12.23
C GLU A 60 6.73 24.21 12.60
N GLY A 61 7.70 23.42 13.10
CA GLY A 61 9.01 23.93 13.55
C GLY A 61 10.02 24.20 12.42
N VAL A 62 9.81 23.65 11.23
CA VAL A 62 10.72 23.81 10.08
C VAL A 62 10.35 25.05 9.27
N SER A 63 11.29 26.00 9.20
CA SER A 63 11.18 27.15 8.27
C SER A 63 10.89 26.66 6.85
N ARG A 64 9.93 27.28 6.16
CA ARG A 64 9.52 26.96 4.77
C ARG A 64 10.66 26.98 3.73
N THR A 65 11.86 27.40 4.12
CA THR A 65 13.09 27.38 3.34
C THR A 65 13.84 26.04 3.38
N ALA A 66 13.48 25.11 4.26
CA ALA A 66 14.13 23.80 4.41
C ALA A 66 13.21 22.67 3.87
N ASN A 67 13.36 22.39 2.57
CA ASN A 67 12.51 21.48 1.78
C ASN A 67 12.74 19.97 2.06
N GLN A 68 12.88 19.54 3.32
CA GLN A 68 13.51 18.24 3.66
C GLN A 68 12.76 17.36 4.68
N LEU A 69 11.41 17.40 4.72
CA LEU A 69 10.61 16.48 5.54
C LEU A 69 9.93 15.41 4.67
N SER A 70 10.53 14.22 4.57
CA SER A 70 10.02 13.09 3.78
C SER A 70 9.64 11.87 4.66
N ASP A 71 8.34 11.63 4.78
CA ASP A 71 7.73 10.36 5.23
C ASP A 71 7.97 9.89 6.69
N ALA A 72 6.94 9.23 7.22
CA ALA A 72 6.80 8.79 8.62
C ALA A 72 7.09 7.30 8.82
N SER A 73 7.26 6.55 7.72
CA SER A 73 7.78 5.18 7.68
C SER A 73 9.18 5.08 8.34
N LEU A 74 9.87 6.20 8.48
CA LEU A 74 11.15 6.36 9.17
C LEU A 74 11.01 6.78 10.65
N VAL A 75 9.83 7.26 11.06
CA VAL A 75 9.52 7.77 12.42
C VAL A 75 9.13 6.65 13.38
N LEU A 76 8.53 5.57 12.88
CA LEU A 76 8.26 4.35 13.65
C LEU A 76 9.55 3.61 14.10
N GLY A 77 10.73 4.14 13.74
CA GLY A 77 12.05 3.62 14.09
C GLY A 77 13.18 4.67 14.21
N ALA A 78 12.90 5.96 14.49
CA ALA A 78 13.77 7.02 15.10
C ALA A 78 13.24 8.48 14.86
N GLY A 79 13.69 9.54 15.57
CA GLY A 79 13.25 10.97 15.41
C GLY A 79 14.27 12.08 14.97
N ALA A 80 14.12 12.64 13.76
CA ALA A 80 14.86 13.75 13.07
C ALA A 80 16.43 13.90 13.14
N ARG A 81 17.16 13.58 12.04
CA ARG A 81 18.41 14.25 11.53
C ARG A 81 18.45 14.26 9.99
N VAL A 82 19.20 15.20 9.39
CA VAL A 82 19.40 15.34 7.93
C VAL A 82 20.69 14.62 7.47
N GLY A 83 20.62 13.84 6.38
CA GLY A 83 21.79 13.18 5.77
C GLY A 83 21.46 12.49 4.43
N GLN A 84 22.49 12.28 3.58
CA GLN A 84 22.37 11.54 2.32
C GLN A 84 22.40 10.02 2.55
N ILE A 85 21.59 9.26 1.81
CA ILE A 85 21.50 7.78 1.92
C ILE A 85 22.28 7.10 0.80
N SER A 86 23.01 6.03 1.15
CA SER A 86 23.57 5.05 0.23
C SER A 86 22.82 3.71 0.32
N LEU A 87 22.95 2.85 -0.69
CA LEU A 87 22.17 1.61 -0.81
C LEU A 87 22.28 0.56 0.33
N PRO A 88 23.33 0.48 1.19
CA PRO A 88 23.40 -0.51 2.27
C PRO A 88 22.33 -0.37 3.38
N VAL A 89 21.57 0.73 3.40
CA VAL A 89 20.70 1.08 4.53
C VAL A 89 19.43 0.23 4.62
N SER A 90 19.02 -0.49 3.57
CA SER A 90 17.84 -1.38 3.63
C SER A 90 17.94 -2.47 4.70
N TYR A 91 19.14 -2.99 4.94
CA TYR A 91 19.42 -3.98 5.98
C TYR A 91 19.29 -3.41 7.41
N MET A 92 19.41 -2.09 7.57
CA MET A 92 19.36 -1.44 8.89
C MET A 92 17.95 -1.25 9.42
N TYR A 93 16.90 -1.24 8.59
CA TYR A 93 15.55 -0.84 9.06
C TYR A 93 14.93 -1.82 10.06
N TRP A 94 15.00 -3.13 9.79
CA TRP A 94 14.54 -4.15 10.74
C TRP A 94 15.40 -4.18 12.01
N VAL A 95 16.73 -4.17 11.85
CA VAL A 95 17.67 -4.18 12.99
C VAL A 95 17.45 -2.96 13.91
N ASN A 96 17.25 -1.77 13.34
CA ASN A 96 16.94 -0.55 14.10
C ASN A 96 15.56 -0.65 14.79
N THR A 97 14.55 -1.19 14.12
CA THR A 97 13.21 -1.39 14.70
C THR A 97 13.27 -2.32 15.91
N PHE A 98 13.96 -3.46 15.79
CA PHE A 98 14.17 -4.40 16.89
C PHE A 98 14.99 -3.76 18.03
N THR A 99 16.10 -3.08 17.71
CA THR A 99 16.97 -2.41 18.70
C THR A 99 16.24 -1.32 19.49
N LEU A 100 15.31 -0.60 18.86
CA LEU A 100 14.49 0.42 19.54
C LEU A 100 13.39 -0.18 20.41
N ALA A 101 12.77 -1.26 19.94
CA ALA A 101 11.73 -1.95 20.68
C ALA A 101 12.29 -2.65 21.95
N GLU A 102 13.53 -3.14 21.91
CA GLU A 102 14.28 -3.68 23.06
C GLU A 102 14.54 -2.64 24.19
N GLY A 103 14.29 -1.35 23.95
CA GLY A 103 14.29 -0.34 25.03
C GLY A 103 15.68 -0.01 25.59
N GLY A 104 16.74 -0.13 24.78
CA GLY A 104 18.12 0.14 25.17
C GLY A 104 18.36 1.59 25.64
N ASN A 105 18.26 1.82 26.96
CA ASN A 105 18.45 3.12 27.63
C ASN A 105 19.82 3.82 27.41
N THR A 106 20.78 3.18 26.74
CA THR A 106 22.10 3.73 26.41
C THR A 106 22.15 4.44 25.06
N VAL A 107 21.11 4.32 24.23
CA VAL A 107 21.03 4.94 22.91
C VAL A 107 20.38 6.32 23.03
N ALA A 108 21.19 7.38 22.98
CA ALA A 108 20.73 8.77 23.06
C ALA A 108 19.59 9.04 22.04
N PRO A 109 18.53 9.80 22.41
CA PRO A 109 17.26 9.88 21.69
C PRO A 109 17.45 10.02 20.19
N HIS A 110 17.12 8.94 19.48
CA HIS A 110 17.79 8.59 18.25
C HIS A 110 17.20 9.22 17.01
N ARG A 111 18.03 9.14 15.97
CA ARG A 111 18.01 10.02 14.81
C ARG A 111 17.87 9.17 13.54
N PRO A 112 16.73 9.26 12.83
CA PRO A 112 16.36 8.54 11.65
C PRO A 112 16.95 9.35 10.49
N TYR A 113 16.21 9.30 9.41
CA TYR A 113 16.51 9.92 8.16
C TYR A 113 15.27 10.60 7.60
N TYR A 114 15.52 11.60 6.79
CA TYR A 114 14.67 11.95 5.68
C TYR A 114 15.42 11.54 4.42
N ILE A 115 14.75 10.86 3.48
CA ILE A 115 15.36 10.56 2.19
C ILE A 115 15.43 11.88 1.43
N GLY A 116 16.61 12.48 1.42
CA GLY A 116 16.92 13.56 0.50
C GLY A 116 16.78 13.06 -0.94
N SER A 117 15.61 13.25 -1.54
CA SER A 117 15.45 13.23 -2.98
C SER A 117 16.40 14.28 -3.55
N ASN A 118 17.42 13.84 -4.30
CA ASN A 118 18.31 14.74 -5.03
C ASN A 118 17.55 15.61 -6.06
N ASN A 119 16.31 15.23 -6.39
CA ASN A 119 15.35 16.13 -7.02
C ASN A 119 14.67 16.97 -5.92
N GLU A 120 15.18 18.18 -5.71
CA GLU A 120 14.59 19.22 -4.84
C GLU A 120 13.18 19.67 -5.26
N LYS A 121 12.71 19.15 -6.42
CA LYS A 121 11.37 19.37 -6.95
C LYS A 121 10.44 18.22 -6.51
N THR A 122 9.36 18.59 -5.84
CA THR A 122 8.06 17.88 -5.84
C THR A 122 7.92 16.53 -5.12
N ILE A 123 8.32 16.42 -3.85
CA ILE A 123 7.57 15.55 -2.92
C ILE A 123 6.38 16.37 -2.40
N PHE A 124 5.21 16.18 -3.00
CA PHE A 124 4.03 17.03 -2.72
C PHE A 124 3.45 16.83 -1.31
N SER A 125 3.68 15.68 -0.70
CA SER A 125 3.35 15.34 0.69
C SER A 125 4.36 15.85 1.73
N ALA A 126 5.50 16.41 1.32
CA ALA A 126 6.55 16.82 2.26
C ALA A 126 6.13 18.03 3.12
N THR A 127 5.59 19.06 2.47
CA THR A 127 5.25 20.35 3.12
C THR A 127 3.82 20.39 3.69
N PRO A 128 2.74 20.13 2.92
CA PRO A 128 1.40 19.99 3.48
C PRO A 128 1.14 18.61 4.09
N THR A 129 0.35 18.58 5.17
CA THR A 129 -0.23 17.33 5.70
C THR A 129 -1.61 17.12 5.12
N PHE A 130 -1.80 16.01 4.43
CA PHE A 130 -3.13 15.56 4.00
C PHE A 130 -3.68 14.53 4.98
N LYS A 131 -4.67 14.93 5.79
CA LYS A 131 -5.46 14.01 6.62
C LYS A 131 -6.61 13.42 5.80
N PRO A 132 -7.12 12.22 6.12
CA PRO A 132 -8.23 11.62 5.38
C PRO A 132 -9.46 12.54 5.39
N ASN A 133 -9.90 12.93 6.58
CA ASN A 133 -11.13 13.71 6.79
C ASN A 133 -10.88 15.23 6.84
N ASP A 134 -10.01 15.75 5.97
CA ASP A 134 -9.76 17.19 5.82
C ASP A 134 -10.18 17.68 4.42
N PRO A 135 -11.49 17.90 4.17
CA PRO A 135 -11.95 18.51 2.93
C PRO A 135 -11.59 20.00 2.85
N ASP A 136 -11.29 20.63 3.99
CA ASP A 136 -11.07 22.06 4.08
C ASP A 136 -9.65 22.50 3.69
N HIS A 137 -8.71 21.54 3.60
CA HIS A 137 -7.31 21.74 3.24
C HIS A 137 -7.13 22.71 2.04
N PRO A 138 -6.33 23.79 2.15
CA PRO A 138 -6.24 24.83 1.12
C PRO A 138 -5.91 24.32 -0.29
N LEU A 139 -5.01 23.32 -0.41
CA LEU A 139 -4.68 22.73 -1.70
C LEU A 139 -5.81 21.89 -2.30
N ARG A 140 -6.67 21.25 -1.49
CA ARG A 140 -7.84 20.51 -1.97
C ARG A 140 -8.90 21.48 -2.49
N LYS A 141 -9.16 22.58 -1.78
CA LYS A 141 -10.02 23.68 -2.26
C LYS A 141 -9.49 24.31 -3.55
N HIS A 142 -8.19 24.59 -3.61
CA HIS A 142 -7.57 25.15 -4.80
C HIS A 142 -7.73 24.21 -6.00
N VAL A 143 -7.38 22.93 -5.85
CA VAL A 143 -7.57 21.90 -6.87
C VAL A 143 -9.03 21.81 -7.32
N ALA A 144 -10.00 21.79 -6.40
CA ALA A 144 -11.43 21.73 -6.72
C ALA A 144 -11.95 22.97 -7.47
N SER A 145 -11.26 24.11 -7.36
CA SER A 145 -11.58 25.34 -8.11
C SER A 145 -10.96 25.42 -9.51
N MET A 146 -10.04 24.51 -9.86
CA MET A 146 -9.40 24.48 -11.17
C MET A 146 -10.30 23.82 -12.24
N PRO A 147 -10.09 24.14 -13.53
CA PRO A 147 -10.64 23.35 -14.63
C PRO A 147 -10.24 21.89 -14.54
N ASP A 148 -11.05 21.01 -15.12
CA ASP A 148 -10.76 19.58 -15.14
C ASP A 148 -9.49 19.27 -15.96
N PRO A 149 -8.60 18.38 -15.45
CA PRO A 149 -7.39 17.99 -16.17
C PRO A 149 -7.77 17.24 -17.47
N PRO A 150 -7.12 17.52 -18.61
CA PRO A 150 -7.44 16.89 -19.90
C PRO A 150 -7.30 15.36 -19.85
N GLU A 151 -6.47 14.84 -18.95
CA GLU A 151 -6.25 13.42 -18.69
C GLU A 151 -7.53 12.67 -18.32
N LEU A 152 -8.55 13.32 -17.72
CA LEU A 152 -9.81 12.63 -17.35
C LEU A 152 -10.48 11.93 -18.54
N LYS A 153 -10.32 12.47 -19.76
CA LYS A 153 -10.85 11.83 -20.99
C LYS A 153 -10.17 10.52 -21.33
N LEU A 154 -8.90 10.33 -20.95
CA LEU A 154 -8.18 9.07 -21.10
C LEU A 154 -8.64 8.06 -20.04
N ILE A 155 -8.94 8.54 -18.83
CA ILE A 155 -9.43 7.74 -17.70
C ILE A 155 -10.75 7.05 -18.05
N GLU A 156 -11.68 7.71 -18.76
CA GLU A 156 -12.93 7.10 -19.24
C GLU A 156 -12.67 5.84 -20.08
N GLY A 157 -11.67 5.87 -20.96
CA GLY A 157 -11.26 4.72 -21.76
C GLY A 157 -10.68 3.58 -20.92
N TYR A 158 -9.78 3.90 -19.97
CA TYR A 158 -9.21 2.91 -19.06
C TYR A 158 -10.26 2.32 -18.10
N GLU A 159 -11.25 3.10 -17.65
CA GLU A 159 -12.35 2.58 -16.81
C GLU A 159 -13.24 1.63 -17.61
N ALA A 160 -13.58 1.98 -18.85
CA ALA A 160 -14.35 1.11 -19.73
C ALA A 160 -13.62 -0.22 -20.03
N ALA A 161 -12.32 -0.17 -20.36
CA ALA A 161 -11.51 -1.37 -20.58
C ALA A 161 -11.40 -2.25 -19.33
N LEU A 162 -11.15 -1.65 -18.16
CA LEU A 162 -11.13 -2.37 -16.88
C LEU A 162 -12.46 -3.05 -16.60
N LEU A 163 -13.59 -2.33 -16.73
CA LEU A 163 -14.92 -2.86 -16.43
C LEU A 163 -15.39 -3.95 -17.42
N ALA A 164 -14.86 -3.96 -18.63
CA ALA A 164 -15.07 -5.02 -19.62
C ALA A 164 -14.19 -6.26 -19.39
N SER A 165 -13.03 -6.11 -18.74
CA SER A 165 -12.02 -7.16 -18.63
C SER A 165 -12.47 -8.43 -17.87
N PRO A 166 -11.98 -9.63 -18.26
CA PRO A 166 -12.16 -10.86 -17.49
C PRO A 166 -11.59 -10.76 -16.06
N PHE A 167 -10.49 -10.03 -15.90
CA PHE A 167 -9.89 -9.72 -14.61
C PHE A 167 -10.89 -9.06 -13.63
N TRP A 168 -11.64 -8.04 -14.07
CA TRP A 168 -12.67 -7.40 -13.24
C TRP A 168 -13.85 -8.34 -12.93
N ALA A 169 -14.21 -9.24 -13.84
CA ALA A 169 -15.20 -10.29 -13.53
C ALA A 169 -14.71 -11.22 -12.41
N GLY A 170 -13.45 -11.66 -12.47
CA GLY A 170 -12.81 -12.47 -11.41
C GLY A 170 -12.67 -11.74 -10.08
N VAL A 171 -12.41 -10.43 -10.08
CA VAL A 171 -12.44 -9.60 -8.86
C VAL A 171 -13.85 -9.51 -8.29
N ARG A 172 -14.88 -9.21 -9.10
CA ARG A 172 -16.28 -9.14 -8.65
C ARG A 172 -16.75 -10.43 -7.98
N GLN A 173 -16.43 -11.60 -8.54
CA GLN A 173 -16.76 -12.89 -7.94
C GLN A 173 -16.19 -13.04 -6.51
N ARG A 174 -14.97 -12.53 -6.29
CA ARG A 174 -14.32 -12.56 -4.97
C ARG A 174 -14.90 -11.54 -4.00
N LEU A 175 -15.28 -10.37 -4.49
CA LEU A 175 -16.07 -9.38 -3.74
C LEU A 175 -17.44 -9.93 -3.33
N ASP A 176 -18.06 -10.76 -4.18
CA ASP A 176 -19.31 -11.46 -3.87
C ASP A 176 -19.12 -12.48 -2.73
N ASN A 177 -17.98 -13.16 -2.67
CA ASN A 177 -17.68 -14.19 -1.67
C ASN A 177 -17.07 -13.64 -0.35
N LEU A 178 -16.89 -12.32 -0.20
CA LEU A 178 -16.40 -11.71 1.04
C LEU A 178 -17.33 -11.98 2.22
N GLN A 179 -16.77 -12.58 3.28
CA GLN A 179 -17.46 -12.79 4.56
C GLN A 179 -17.44 -11.54 5.46
N VAL A 180 -16.40 -10.71 5.32
CA VAL A 180 -16.22 -9.47 6.09
C VAL A 180 -16.65 -8.27 5.24
N ARG A 181 -17.47 -7.39 5.83
CA ARG A 181 -17.88 -6.13 5.19
C ARG A 181 -16.68 -5.19 5.05
N ILE A 182 -16.49 -4.62 3.86
CA ILE A 182 -15.54 -3.53 3.65
C ILE A 182 -16.20 -2.20 4.00
N GLU A 183 -15.54 -1.40 4.84
CA GLU A 183 -16.01 -0.06 5.23
C GLU A 183 -15.12 1.05 4.67
N ASN A 184 -13.88 0.74 4.26
CA ASN A 184 -12.97 1.65 3.57
C ASN A 184 -11.93 0.90 2.73
N ILE A 185 -11.36 1.59 1.74
CA ILE A 185 -10.24 1.09 0.93
C ILE A 185 -9.00 1.95 1.22
N VAL A 186 -7.87 1.30 1.47
CA VAL A 186 -6.57 1.95 1.67
C VAL A 186 -5.62 1.53 0.55
N CYS A 187 -5.28 2.48 -0.32
CA CYS A 187 -4.37 2.29 -1.44
C CYS A 187 -2.94 2.70 -1.08
N MET A 188 -1.95 1.87 -1.41
CA MET A 188 -0.54 2.14 -1.13
C MET A 188 0.36 1.79 -2.32
N ALA A 189 1.36 2.65 -2.60
CA ALA A 189 2.41 2.44 -3.60
C ALA A 189 1.96 2.32 -5.08
N LEU A 190 0.72 2.73 -5.41
CA LEU A 190 0.13 2.57 -6.76
C LEU A 190 0.78 3.43 -7.86
N GLY A 191 1.67 4.36 -7.48
CA GLY A 191 2.33 5.34 -8.35
C GLY A 191 1.42 6.48 -8.80
N THR A 192 1.98 7.65 -9.15
CA THR A 192 1.19 8.71 -9.81
C THR A 192 0.50 8.20 -11.09
N PRO A 193 -0.83 8.41 -11.28
CA PRO A 193 -1.61 7.87 -12.40
C PRO A 193 -1.03 8.17 -13.79
N PHE A 194 -0.50 9.38 -13.98
CA PHE A 194 0.08 9.81 -15.25
C PHE A 194 1.49 10.34 -15.06
N ARG A 195 2.45 9.70 -15.72
CA ARG A 195 3.86 10.10 -15.68
C ARG A 195 4.22 10.86 -16.94
N TYR A 196 4.87 12.00 -16.76
CA TYR A 196 5.55 12.73 -17.82
C TYR A 196 7.06 12.51 -17.66
N ASP A 197 7.80 12.52 -18.76
CA ASP A 197 9.26 12.55 -18.73
C ASP A 197 9.79 13.95 -18.36
N ASP A 198 11.12 14.11 -18.24
CA ASP A 198 11.74 15.39 -17.89
C ASP A 198 11.56 16.48 -18.98
N MET A 199 11.12 16.10 -20.18
CA MET A 199 10.76 16.98 -21.29
C MET A 199 9.26 17.30 -21.33
N GLY A 200 8.46 16.74 -20.42
CA GLY A 200 7.01 16.91 -20.35
C GLY A 200 6.21 15.99 -21.28
N ASN A 201 6.86 15.04 -21.97
CA ASN A 201 6.16 14.08 -22.84
C ASN A 201 5.45 13.01 -22.01
N TYR A 202 4.32 12.54 -22.53
CA TYR A 202 3.49 11.54 -21.90
C TYR A 202 4.11 10.13 -21.95
N ALA A 203 4.35 9.49 -20.80
CA ALA A 203 4.87 8.13 -20.70
C ALA A 203 3.72 7.11 -20.63
N GLU A 204 3.13 6.81 -21.79
CA GLU A 204 1.85 6.10 -21.95
C GLU A 204 1.75 4.75 -21.23
N THR A 205 2.65 3.80 -21.52
CA THR A 205 2.56 2.41 -21.02
C THR A 205 2.69 2.30 -19.49
N VAL A 206 3.43 3.21 -18.86
CA VAL A 206 3.56 3.28 -17.39
C VAL A 206 2.32 3.93 -16.77
N SER A 207 1.67 4.83 -17.50
CA SER A 207 0.51 5.59 -17.02
C SER A 207 -0.77 4.75 -17.04
N ASP A 208 -1.04 3.99 -18.10
CA ASP A 208 -2.18 3.05 -18.17
C ASP A 208 -2.21 2.14 -16.93
N ARG A 209 -1.12 1.38 -16.71
CA ARG A 209 -0.98 0.47 -15.57
C ARG A 209 -1.29 1.16 -14.24
N ARG A 210 -0.83 2.40 -14.02
CA ARG A 210 -1.02 3.11 -12.75
C ARG A 210 -2.43 3.67 -12.61
N CYS A 211 -2.96 4.28 -13.67
CA CYS A 211 -4.35 4.74 -13.70
C CYS A 211 -5.33 3.58 -13.42
N THR A 212 -5.15 2.45 -14.09
CA THR A 212 -5.98 1.25 -13.95
C THR A 212 -5.98 0.68 -12.52
N GLN A 213 -4.88 0.78 -11.76
CA GLN A 213 -4.86 0.40 -10.34
C GLN A 213 -5.76 1.29 -9.45
N HIS A 214 -5.82 2.60 -9.73
CA HIS A 214 -6.70 3.53 -9.02
C HIS A 214 -8.16 3.33 -9.42
N LEU A 215 -8.40 3.09 -10.70
CA LEU A 215 -9.73 2.77 -11.23
C LEU A 215 -10.27 1.46 -10.66
N LEU A 216 -9.41 0.47 -10.38
CA LEU A 216 -9.82 -0.74 -9.67
C LEU A 216 -10.33 -0.43 -8.27
N ALA A 217 -9.66 0.45 -7.51
CA ALA A 217 -10.17 0.90 -6.20
C ALA A 217 -11.54 1.58 -6.33
N CYS A 218 -11.72 2.44 -7.34
CA CYS A 218 -12.99 3.09 -7.65
C CYS A 218 -14.10 2.08 -8.00
N ALA A 219 -13.81 1.11 -8.86
CA ALA A 219 -14.73 0.05 -9.28
C ALA A 219 -15.15 -0.83 -8.10
N ILE A 220 -14.20 -1.26 -7.25
CA ILE A 220 -14.47 -2.02 -6.03
C ILE A 220 -15.38 -1.21 -5.09
N SER A 221 -15.08 0.07 -4.84
CA SER A 221 -15.91 0.93 -3.99
C SER A 221 -17.32 1.07 -4.54
N LYS A 222 -17.50 1.43 -5.83
CA LYS A 222 -18.83 1.50 -6.49
C LYS A 222 -19.63 0.21 -6.29
N TYR A 223 -19.03 -0.92 -6.65
CA TYR A 223 -19.66 -2.22 -6.66
C TYR A 223 -20.08 -2.67 -5.25
N LEU A 224 -19.18 -2.59 -4.27
CA LEU A 224 -19.49 -2.96 -2.89
C LEU A 224 -20.52 -2.01 -2.26
N SER A 225 -20.48 -0.72 -2.55
CA SER A 225 -21.47 0.25 -2.07
C SER A 225 -22.88 -0.09 -2.59
N GLN A 226 -23.00 -0.39 -3.89
CA GLN A 226 -24.25 -0.84 -4.51
C GLN A 226 -24.74 -2.16 -3.90
N ARG A 227 -23.84 -3.12 -3.69
CA ARG A 227 -24.15 -4.44 -3.10
C ARG A 227 -24.66 -4.31 -1.66
N TYR A 228 -23.99 -3.51 -0.83
CA TYR A 228 -24.40 -3.28 0.57
C TYR A 228 -25.66 -2.43 0.68
N TYR A 229 -25.93 -1.54 -0.28
CA TYR A 229 -27.20 -0.83 -0.38
C TYR A 229 -28.35 -1.80 -0.69
N ALA A 230 -28.16 -2.73 -1.62
CA ALA A 230 -29.18 -3.71 -2.01
C ALA A 230 -29.51 -4.73 -0.90
N SER A 231 -28.58 -5.03 0.01
CA SER A 231 -28.80 -5.96 1.13
C SER A 231 -29.30 -5.31 2.43
N SER A 232 -29.22 -3.98 2.54
CA SER A 232 -29.66 -3.22 3.72
C SER A 232 -31.05 -2.63 3.50
N ALA A 233 -31.87 -2.52 4.56
CA ALA A 233 -33.08 -1.71 4.48
C ALA A 233 -32.69 -0.26 4.11
N PRO A 234 -33.35 0.38 3.12
CA PRO A 234 -32.87 1.63 2.53
C PRO A 234 -32.93 2.78 3.54
N SER A 235 -31.77 3.13 4.09
CA SER A 235 -31.54 4.39 4.79
C SER A 235 -30.97 5.42 3.81
N PRO A 236 -31.43 6.68 3.80
CA PRO A 236 -30.83 7.70 2.95
C PRO A 236 -29.34 7.96 3.25
N SER A 237 -28.82 7.53 4.41
CA SER A 237 -27.38 7.59 4.72
C SER A 237 -26.52 6.51 4.03
N SER A 238 -27.11 5.44 3.48
CA SER A 238 -26.36 4.29 2.95
C SER A 238 -25.95 4.40 1.48
N GLN A 239 -26.20 5.52 0.80
CA GLN A 239 -25.74 5.77 -0.57
C GLN A 239 -24.31 6.34 -0.67
N THR A 240 -23.66 6.64 0.45
CA THR A 240 -22.28 7.14 0.46
C THR A 240 -21.33 6.05 -0.08
N PRO A 241 -20.53 6.31 -1.12
CA PRO A 241 -19.53 5.36 -1.59
C PRO A 241 -18.52 5.02 -0.49
N ILE A 242 -18.03 3.77 -0.48
CA ILE A 242 -16.96 3.35 0.43
C ILE A 242 -15.74 4.27 0.22
N PRO A 243 -15.27 4.98 1.27
CA PRO A 243 -14.19 5.93 1.14
C PRO A 243 -12.89 5.25 0.73
N ILE A 244 -12.17 5.89 -0.20
CA ILE A 244 -10.86 5.46 -0.67
C ILE A 244 -9.84 6.50 -0.22
N VAL A 245 -8.84 6.06 0.54
CA VAL A 245 -7.65 6.86 0.83
C VAL A 245 -6.45 6.27 0.10
N ALA A 246 -5.51 7.11 -0.33
CA ALA A 246 -4.33 6.66 -1.06
C ALA A 246 -3.06 7.37 -0.60
N HIS A 247 -1.95 6.64 -0.56
CA HIS A 247 -0.62 7.19 -0.32
C HIS A 247 0.42 6.57 -1.25
N ASP A 248 1.24 7.43 -1.86
CA ASP A 248 2.39 7.07 -2.66
C ASP A 248 3.40 8.23 -2.61
N PRO A 249 4.70 7.98 -2.31
CA PRO A 249 5.72 9.04 -2.27
C PRO A 249 5.93 9.79 -3.59
N SER A 250 5.53 9.20 -4.73
CA SER A 250 5.58 9.84 -6.06
C SER A 250 4.34 10.68 -6.39
N TYR A 251 3.32 10.74 -5.52
CA TYR A 251 2.17 11.62 -5.73
C TYR A 251 2.59 13.08 -5.77
N ASN A 252 2.00 13.81 -6.72
CA ASN A 252 2.24 15.22 -6.97
C ASN A 252 0.93 16.01 -7.09
N PHE A 253 1.02 17.31 -7.39
CA PHE A 253 -0.16 18.16 -7.56
C PHE A 253 -1.12 17.65 -8.66
N ASN A 254 -0.59 17.09 -9.75
CA ASN A 254 -1.41 16.51 -10.81
C ASN A 254 -2.13 15.24 -10.33
N ALA A 255 -1.45 14.39 -9.56
CA ALA A 255 -2.07 13.24 -8.90
C ALA A 255 -3.23 13.69 -8.00
N LEU A 256 -3.07 14.75 -7.19
CA LEU A 256 -4.18 15.29 -6.39
C LEU A 256 -5.32 15.80 -7.29
N SER A 257 -5.00 16.52 -8.37
CA SER A 257 -5.99 17.07 -9.30
C SER A 257 -6.85 15.99 -9.97
N ILE A 258 -6.22 14.88 -10.34
CA ILE A 258 -6.88 13.77 -11.04
C ILE A 258 -7.61 12.86 -10.06
N LEU A 259 -6.93 12.40 -8.99
CA LEU A 259 -7.49 11.43 -8.04
C LEU A 259 -8.70 11.98 -7.27
N SER A 260 -8.71 13.28 -6.95
CA SER A 260 -9.86 13.92 -6.30
C SER A 260 -11.09 14.12 -7.20
N ARG A 261 -10.96 13.90 -8.52
CA ARG A 261 -12.04 13.99 -9.51
C ARG A 261 -12.53 12.65 -10.04
N LEU A 262 -11.90 11.54 -9.63
CA LEU A 262 -12.43 10.22 -9.93
C LEU A 262 -13.81 10.03 -9.31
N SER A 263 -14.56 9.06 -9.83
CA SER A 263 -15.83 8.63 -9.25
C SER A 263 -15.67 7.20 -8.73
N PRO A 264 -15.85 6.94 -7.42
CA PRO A 264 -15.77 7.92 -6.32
C PRO A 264 -14.38 8.57 -6.22
N PRO A 265 -14.26 9.72 -5.56
CA PRO A 265 -12.99 10.43 -5.44
C PRO A 265 -12.03 9.68 -4.51
N ILE A 266 -10.74 9.67 -4.88
CA ILE A 266 -9.66 9.10 -4.09
C ILE A 266 -8.99 10.20 -3.28
N THR A 267 -8.93 10.00 -1.97
CA THR A 267 -8.39 10.97 -1.01
C THR A 267 -6.90 10.71 -0.78
N ILE A 268 -6.02 11.53 -1.38
CA ILE A 268 -4.57 11.45 -1.08
C ILE A 268 -4.33 11.86 0.38
N VAL A 269 -3.54 11.05 1.10
CA VAL A 269 -3.12 11.30 2.49
C VAL A 269 -1.59 11.28 2.64
N SER A 270 -1.08 12.01 3.64
CA SER A 270 0.36 12.01 4.01
C SER A 270 0.68 10.90 5.01
N ASP A 271 1.91 10.40 4.97
CA ASP A 271 2.45 9.44 5.95
C ASP A 271 2.40 10.04 7.38
N PRO A 272 1.88 9.34 8.42
CA PRO A 272 1.38 7.96 8.47
C PRO A 272 -0.16 7.81 8.48
N HIS A 273 -0.92 8.79 7.98
CA HIS A 273 -2.37 8.76 8.04
C HIS A 273 -3.02 7.64 7.20
N GLN A 274 -2.33 7.09 6.19
CA GLN A 274 -2.77 5.88 5.48
C GLN A 274 -2.79 4.65 6.40
N TYR A 275 -1.80 4.50 7.30
CA TYR A 275 -1.78 3.40 8.26
C TYR A 275 -2.87 3.58 9.32
N LEU A 276 -3.08 4.80 9.80
CA LEU A 276 -4.18 5.11 10.71
C LEU A 276 -5.57 4.86 10.12
N SER A 277 -5.67 4.88 8.79
CA SER A 277 -6.91 4.55 8.06
C SER A 277 -7.15 3.04 7.93
N ILE A 278 -6.19 2.17 8.25
CA ILE A 278 -6.40 0.71 8.27
C ILE A 278 -7.24 0.34 9.49
N THR A 279 -8.22 -0.53 9.30
CA THR A 279 -9.12 -1.10 10.32
C THR A 279 -9.40 -2.58 10.01
N PRO A 280 -10.01 -3.36 10.93
CA PRO A 280 -10.45 -4.72 10.63
C PRO A 280 -11.52 -4.85 9.52
N SER A 281 -12.12 -3.73 9.09
CA SER A 281 -13.07 -3.63 7.97
C SER A 281 -12.44 -3.07 6.68
N THR A 282 -11.11 -2.94 6.61
CA THR A 282 -10.42 -2.33 5.46
C THR A 282 -10.10 -3.35 4.37
N LEU A 283 -10.25 -2.96 3.10
CA LEU A 283 -9.52 -3.57 1.99
C LEU A 283 -8.23 -2.77 1.75
N ILE A 284 -7.07 -3.43 1.86
CA ILE A 284 -5.79 -2.80 1.48
C ILE A 284 -5.49 -3.17 0.02
N ILE A 285 -5.24 -2.18 -0.83
CA ILE A 285 -4.73 -2.39 -2.20
C ILE A 285 -3.30 -1.86 -2.25
N ALA A 286 -2.31 -2.74 -2.29
CA ALA A 286 -0.91 -2.35 -2.15
C ALA A 286 -0.03 -3.08 -3.17
N ILE A 287 0.29 -2.36 -4.26
CA ILE A 287 0.86 -2.92 -5.48
C ILE A 287 2.13 -2.13 -5.79
N GLY A 288 3.30 -2.78 -5.83
CA GLY A 288 4.57 -2.09 -6.01
C GLY A 288 5.19 -1.51 -4.73
N ILE A 289 4.75 -1.98 -3.54
CA ILE A 289 5.38 -1.64 -2.26
C ILE A 289 6.89 -1.93 -2.31
N PRO A 290 7.76 -0.98 -1.93
CA PRO A 290 9.18 -1.27 -1.74
C PRO A 290 9.38 -2.26 -0.59
N VAL A 291 10.16 -3.32 -0.80
CA VAL A 291 10.37 -4.42 0.16
C VAL A 291 10.86 -4.01 1.56
N PHE A 292 11.41 -2.82 1.71
CA PHE A 292 11.87 -2.27 2.99
C PHE A 292 10.78 -1.53 3.79
N VAL A 293 9.55 -1.39 3.27
CA VAL A 293 8.43 -0.78 4.01
C VAL A 293 7.56 -1.88 4.61
N PRO A 294 7.47 -2.02 5.96
CA PRO A 294 6.85 -3.17 6.62
C PRO A 294 5.31 -3.07 6.69
N ILE A 295 4.66 -2.79 5.55
CA ILE A 295 3.22 -2.47 5.47
C ILE A 295 2.35 -3.61 6.02
N TYR A 296 2.71 -4.86 5.76
CA TYR A 296 1.94 -6.02 6.24
C TYR A 296 2.12 -6.25 7.75
N GLU A 297 3.31 -6.00 8.30
CA GLU A 297 3.55 -6.06 9.76
C GLU A 297 2.72 -4.97 10.47
N ILE A 298 2.75 -3.74 9.93
CA ILE A 298 1.93 -2.61 10.42
C ILE A 298 0.44 -2.98 10.35
N ALA A 299 -0.04 -3.56 9.25
CA ALA A 299 -1.43 -3.98 9.12
C ALA A 299 -1.82 -5.11 10.09
N ALA A 300 -0.92 -6.08 10.34
CA ALA A 300 -1.11 -7.16 11.30
C ALA A 300 -1.15 -6.63 12.75
N ASP A 301 -0.33 -5.65 13.08
CA ASP A 301 -0.27 -5.03 14.41
C ASP A 301 -1.46 -4.10 14.70
N ILE A 302 -1.83 -3.23 13.77
CA ILE A 302 -2.96 -2.30 13.95
C ILE A 302 -4.29 -3.05 14.11
N CYS A 303 -4.46 -4.17 13.39
CA CYS A 303 -5.69 -4.96 13.38
C CYS A 303 -5.62 -6.23 14.25
N PHE A 304 -4.57 -6.38 15.07
CA PHE A 304 -4.39 -7.51 15.98
C PHE A 304 -5.63 -7.69 16.90
N PRO A 305 -6.11 -8.92 17.15
CA PRO A 305 -5.54 -10.23 16.76
C PRO A 305 -5.98 -10.74 15.37
N SER A 306 -6.64 -9.90 14.56
CA SER A 306 -7.23 -10.30 13.29
C SER A 306 -6.35 -9.89 12.09
N GLY A 307 -6.63 -8.72 11.53
CA GLY A 307 -6.08 -8.23 10.28
C GLY A 307 -7.15 -7.40 9.53
N PRO A 308 -6.81 -6.70 8.45
CA PRO A 308 -7.81 -6.10 7.54
C PRO A 308 -8.84 -7.13 7.04
N ALA A 309 -9.91 -6.66 6.40
CA ALA A 309 -10.93 -7.55 5.84
C ALA A 309 -10.41 -8.30 4.60
N ALA A 310 -9.59 -7.62 3.78
CA ALA A 310 -8.94 -8.21 2.62
C ALA A 310 -7.65 -7.46 2.22
N LEU A 311 -6.79 -8.12 1.45
CA LEU A 311 -5.60 -7.57 0.80
C LEU A 311 -5.68 -7.87 -0.71
N LEU A 312 -5.36 -6.88 -1.54
CA LEU A 312 -5.02 -7.05 -2.95
C LEU A 312 -3.61 -6.52 -3.18
N CYS A 313 -2.67 -7.43 -3.38
CA CYS A 313 -1.25 -7.10 -3.47
C CYS A 313 -0.53 -8.09 -4.39
N TYR A 314 0.79 -7.97 -4.52
CA TYR A 314 1.60 -9.09 -5.02
C TYR A 314 1.59 -10.26 -4.04
N GLU A 315 1.98 -11.44 -4.50
CA GLU A 315 2.22 -12.60 -3.62
C GLU A 315 3.08 -12.20 -2.42
N ILE A 316 2.65 -12.55 -1.21
CA ILE A 316 3.45 -12.50 0.02
C ILE A 316 4.05 -13.89 0.21
N TRP A 317 5.39 -13.96 0.24
CA TRP A 317 6.14 -15.21 0.08
C TRP A 317 6.39 -15.88 1.43
N GLU A 318 5.88 -17.10 1.60
CA GLU A 318 6.27 -17.99 2.70
C GLU A 318 7.57 -18.71 2.32
N HIS A 319 8.60 -18.58 3.16
CA HIS A 319 9.89 -19.24 3.06
C HIS A 319 10.08 -20.27 4.19
N PRO A 320 10.91 -21.31 4.00
CA PRO A 320 11.08 -22.39 4.99
C PRO A 320 11.55 -21.91 6.37
N TRP A 321 12.30 -20.80 6.45
CA TRP A 321 12.80 -20.24 7.70
C TRP A 321 11.73 -19.53 8.54
N HIS A 322 10.62 -19.09 7.95
CA HIS A 322 9.50 -18.49 8.70
C HIS A 322 8.88 -19.49 9.68
N LYS A 323 8.86 -20.79 9.32
CA LYS A 323 8.43 -21.88 10.20
C LYS A 323 9.35 -22.11 11.40
N GLN A 324 10.59 -21.61 11.32
CA GLN A 324 11.56 -21.60 12.41
C GLN A 324 11.44 -20.33 13.27
N GLY A 325 10.55 -19.39 12.93
CA GLY A 325 10.45 -18.08 13.59
C GLY A 325 11.48 -17.04 13.11
N LYS A 326 12.31 -17.39 12.12
CA LYS A 326 13.32 -16.51 11.55
C LYS A 326 12.73 -15.61 10.46
N THR A 327 13.40 -14.49 10.16
CA THR A 327 13.07 -13.59 9.04
C THR A 327 14.34 -12.93 8.48
N MET A 328 14.33 -12.52 7.22
CA MET A 328 15.38 -11.68 6.61
C MET A 328 14.93 -10.21 6.53
N GLY A 329 15.87 -9.27 6.46
CA GLY A 329 15.58 -7.83 6.42
C GLY A 329 14.81 -7.30 5.19
N LEU A 330 14.47 -8.14 4.22
CA LEU A 330 13.61 -7.80 3.07
C LEU A 330 12.36 -8.70 2.97
N ASP A 331 12.12 -9.55 3.96
CA ASP A 331 10.94 -10.41 3.99
C ASP A 331 9.68 -9.58 4.22
N GLN A 332 8.70 -9.78 3.36
CA GLN A 332 7.34 -9.29 3.59
C GLN A 332 6.56 -10.16 4.59
N TRP A 333 7.03 -11.38 4.83
CA TRP A 333 6.46 -12.34 5.76
C TRP A 333 7.34 -12.45 7.01
N THR A 334 6.85 -11.91 8.11
CA THR A 334 7.33 -12.12 9.47
C THR A 334 6.53 -13.22 10.16
N PRO A 335 6.91 -13.69 11.36
CA PRO A 335 6.07 -14.60 12.13
C PRO A 335 4.67 -14.03 12.41
N ARG A 336 4.54 -12.72 12.67
CA ARG A 336 3.26 -12.04 12.85
C ARG A 336 2.43 -11.92 11.57
N VAL A 337 3.01 -11.55 10.44
CA VAL A 337 2.32 -11.55 9.13
C VAL A 337 1.85 -12.96 8.79
N GLY A 338 2.65 -13.99 9.09
CA GLY A 338 2.23 -15.39 8.95
C GLY A 338 0.99 -15.73 9.77
N LYS A 339 0.99 -15.43 11.07
CA LYS A 339 -0.19 -15.61 11.95
C LYS A 339 -1.43 -14.87 11.44
N MET A 340 -1.26 -13.67 10.90
CA MET A 340 -2.35 -12.95 10.23
C MET A 340 -2.83 -13.73 9.00
N LEU A 341 -1.95 -14.10 8.08
CA LEU A 341 -2.29 -14.76 6.81
C LEU A 341 -2.87 -16.17 6.97
N GLU A 342 -2.61 -16.87 8.06
CA GLU A 342 -3.32 -18.11 8.44
C GLU A 342 -4.84 -17.91 8.50
N LEU A 343 -5.31 -16.70 8.83
CA LEU A 343 -6.72 -16.32 8.84
C LEU A 343 -7.31 -16.05 7.44
N TYR A 344 -6.53 -16.13 6.35
CA TYR A 344 -6.99 -15.71 5.01
C TYR A 344 -7.08 -16.87 4.02
N ALA A 345 -8.08 -16.83 3.15
CA ALA A 345 -8.06 -17.54 1.88
C ALA A 345 -7.21 -16.72 0.89
N ALA A 346 -6.24 -17.36 0.24
CA ALA A 346 -5.36 -16.74 -0.74
C ALA A 346 -5.65 -17.30 -2.14
N GLU A 347 -5.88 -16.40 -3.09
CA GLU A 347 -6.22 -16.73 -4.47
C GLU A 347 -5.36 -15.93 -5.44
N TRP A 348 -4.72 -16.60 -6.40
CA TRP A 348 -4.00 -15.94 -7.49
C TRP A 348 -5.00 -15.37 -8.50
N LEU A 349 -4.78 -14.14 -8.99
CA LEU A 349 -5.63 -13.48 -10.00
C LEU A 349 -5.05 -13.53 -11.41
N GLY A 350 -3.88 -14.14 -11.59
CA GLY A 350 -3.16 -14.08 -12.85
C GLY A 350 -3.70 -15.02 -13.93
N SER A 351 -4.47 -16.05 -13.58
CA SER A 351 -5.15 -16.93 -14.55
C SER A 351 -6.15 -16.15 -15.42
N GLU A 352 -6.91 -15.26 -14.80
CA GLU A 352 -7.94 -14.41 -15.42
C GLU A 352 -7.37 -13.29 -16.30
N ALA A 353 -6.04 -13.21 -16.36
CA ALA A 353 -5.30 -12.25 -17.15
C ALA A 353 -4.74 -12.87 -18.45
N VAL A 354 -4.62 -14.21 -18.54
CA VAL A 354 -3.94 -14.92 -19.65
C VAL A 354 -4.77 -14.93 -20.94
N ASP A 355 -6.10 -14.88 -20.85
CA ASP A 355 -7.02 -14.98 -21.99
C ASP A 355 -7.30 -13.62 -22.68
N ALA A 356 -6.52 -12.58 -22.38
CA ALA A 356 -6.61 -11.25 -22.99
C ALA A 356 -6.17 -11.26 -24.46
N ASP A 357 -6.86 -10.51 -25.33
CA ASP A 357 -6.47 -10.39 -26.74
C ASP A 357 -5.33 -9.37 -26.88
N PRO A 358 -4.12 -9.77 -27.33
CA PRO A 358 -2.99 -8.86 -27.44
C PRO A 358 -3.16 -7.77 -28.50
N GLU A 359 -4.19 -7.81 -29.36
CA GLU A 359 -4.51 -6.72 -30.30
C GLU A 359 -5.37 -5.61 -29.66
N VAL A 360 -6.00 -5.86 -28.50
CA VAL A 360 -6.81 -4.85 -27.80
C VAL A 360 -5.93 -3.95 -26.93
N ALA A 361 -5.67 -2.73 -27.43
CA ALA A 361 -4.93 -1.71 -26.70
C ALA A 361 -5.61 -1.39 -25.35
N GLY A 362 -4.89 -1.67 -24.25
CA GLY A 362 -5.37 -1.57 -22.85
C GLY A 362 -5.46 -2.93 -22.14
N GLU A 363 -5.89 -4.00 -22.81
CA GLU A 363 -5.95 -5.34 -22.19
C GLU A 363 -4.55 -5.86 -21.85
N ASN A 364 -3.58 -5.64 -22.75
CA ASN A 364 -2.16 -5.93 -22.49
C ASN A 364 -1.61 -5.28 -21.22
N ALA A 365 -2.04 -4.04 -20.91
CA ALA A 365 -1.59 -3.35 -19.73
C ALA A 365 -2.16 -4.01 -18.47
N ILE A 366 -3.48 -4.25 -18.43
CA ILE A 366 -4.16 -4.99 -17.36
C ILE A 366 -3.46 -6.33 -17.12
N HIS A 367 -3.28 -7.12 -18.19
CA HIS A 367 -2.63 -8.44 -18.12
C HIS A 367 -1.22 -8.37 -17.49
N ALA A 368 -0.38 -7.47 -17.98
CA ALA A 368 1.03 -7.40 -17.59
C ALA A 368 1.24 -7.13 -16.09
N TRP A 369 0.30 -6.47 -15.39
CA TRP A 369 0.38 -6.26 -13.94
C TRP A 369 -0.51 -7.20 -13.12
N ALA A 370 -1.68 -7.60 -13.64
CA ALA A 370 -2.60 -8.52 -12.97
C ALA A 370 -2.01 -9.92 -12.75
N GLN A 371 -1.14 -10.40 -13.66
CA GLN A 371 -0.51 -11.72 -13.58
C GLN A 371 0.24 -12.02 -12.26
N ASN A 372 0.66 -10.99 -11.52
CA ASN A 372 1.42 -11.13 -10.27
C ASN A 372 0.55 -10.89 -9.01
N LEU A 373 -0.74 -10.60 -9.17
CA LEU A 373 -1.62 -10.26 -8.03
C LEU A 373 -2.17 -11.48 -7.33
N PHE A 374 -2.34 -11.32 -6.02
CA PHE A 374 -3.05 -12.22 -5.15
C PHE A 374 -4.14 -11.46 -4.39
N TRP A 375 -5.28 -12.12 -4.27
CA TRP A 375 -6.39 -11.72 -3.42
C TRP A 375 -6.34 -12.54 -2.13
N TYR A 376 -6.18 -11.86 -1.01
CA TYR A 376 -6.29 -12.47 0.32
C TYR A 376 -7.57 -11.96 0.97
N ALA A 377 -8.53 -12.83 1.27
CA ALA A 377 -9.75 -12.49 2.01
C ALA A 377 -9.76 -13.20 3.37
N ARG A 378 -10.12 -12.47 4.44
CA ARG A 378 -10.21 -13.06 5.77
C ARG A 378 -11.34 -14.10 5.80
N LYS A 379 -11.03 -15.28 6.33
CA LYS A 379 -11.99 -16.32 6.73
C LYS A 379 -12.83 -15.75 7.89
N GLU A 380 -14.04 -16.28 8.07
CA GLU A 380 -15.10 -15.80 9.00
C GLU A 380 -14.58 -15.22 10.34
#